data_AF-A0A949KXH2-F1
#
_entry.id   AF-A0A949KXH2-F1
#
_cell.length_a   1.000
_cell.length_b   1.000
_cell.length_c   1.000
_cell.angle_alpha   90.00
_cell.angle_beta   90.00
_cell.angle_gamma   90.00
#
_symmetry.space_group_name_H-M   'P 1'
#
loop_
_entity.id
_entity.type
_entity.pdbx_description
1 polymer ?
#
loop_
_entity_poly.entity_id
_entity_poly.type
_entity_poly.pdbx_seq_one_letter_code
_entity_poly.pdbx_strand_id
1 'polypeptide(L)'
;MAKIEINIDEATLHEAEKILHSLGMNMEIAINIFLRRVKLEKGMPFTMIAPVSTQITPKIVDYSNNNLDDETGTISRSNNKITQAMIEEVWRCFLRYLKGSGEISDLSTEIYNKTGMNRGSALIYLNILSSLVKGEPNTRTMKLSDLEYFIEKIKHELGDSKHQNALKSLRLSIPYWQEKLSGNFADKVAALIAR
;
A
#
# COMPACT_ATOMS: atom_id res chain seq x y z
N MET A 1 5.47 -7.89 34.71
CA MET A 1 4.57 -7.64 33.57
C MET A 1 4.03 -6.23 33.70
N ALA A 2 3.85 -5.51 32.59
CA ALA A 2 3.20 -4.20 32.61
C ALA A 2 1.67 -4.40 32.55
N LYS A 3 0.92 -3.61 33.32
CA LYS A 3 -0.55 -3.61 33.32
C LYS A 3 -1.05 -2.36 32.61
N ILE A 4 -2.07 -2.51 31.77
CA ILE A 4 -2.74 -1.42 31.07
C ILE A 4 -4.21 -1.48 31.47
N GLU A 5 -4.76 -0.35 31.94
CA GLU A 5 -6.18 -0.18 32.24
C GLU A 5 -6.75 0.87 31.28
N ILE A 6 -7.87 0.56 30.64
CA ILE A 6 -8.49 1.39 29.60
C ILE A 6 -9.96 1.54 29.94
N ASN A 7 -10.43 2.78 29.99
CA ASN A 7 -11.86 3.07 30.07
C ASN A 7 -12.44 3.09 28.65
N ILE A 8 -13.43 2.23 28.43
CA ILE A 8 -14.10 2.08 27.14
C ILE A 8 -15.60 1.94 27.38
N ASP A 9 -16.40 2.43 26.44
CA ASP A 9 -17.84 2.23 26.44
C ASP A 9 -18.18 0.73 26.33
N GLU A 10 -19.19 0.30 27.09
CA GLU A 10 -19.55 -1.12 27.22
C GLU A 10 -20.07 -1.70 25.90
N ALA A 11 -20.85 -0.93 25.13
CA ALA A 11 -21.35 -1.38 23.83
C ALA A 11 -20.20 -1.59 22.84
N THR A 12 -19.26 -0.66 22.81
CA THR A 12 -18.04 -0.75 21.98
C THR A 12 -17.20 -1.97 22.34
N LEU A 13 -17.00 -2.22 23.63
CA LEU A 13 -16.23 -3.37 24.11
C LEU A 13 -16.89 -4.69 23.71
N HIS A 14 -18.20 -4.80 23.90
CA HIS A 14 -18.96 -6.01 23.61
C HIS A 14 -19.00 -6.33 22.10
N GLU A 15 -19.17 -5.30 21.25
CA GLU A 15 -19.13 -5.47 19.81
C GLU A 15 -17.75 -5.93 19.33
N ALA A 16 -16.68 -5.29 19.81
CA ALA A 16 -15.31 -5.67 19.46
C ALA A 16 -14.98 -7.11 19.90
N GLU A 17 -15.40 -7.51 21.09
CA GLU A 17 -15.21 -8.87 21.59
C GLU A 17 -15.90 -9.91 20.70
N LYS A 18 -17.15 -9.67 20.30
CA LYS A 18 -17.89 -10.57 19.40
C LYS A 18 -17.20 -10.73 18.04
N ILE A 19 -16.70 -9.64 17.47
CA ILE A 19 -15.97 -9.66 16.19
C ILE A 19 -14.68 -10.48 16.34
N LEU A 20 -13.89 -10.22 17.38
CA LEU A 20 -12.64 -10.93 17.61
C LEU A 20 -12.86 -12.43 17.85
N HIS A 21 -13.88 -12.81 18.62
CA HIS A 21 -14.23 -14.21 18.84
C HIS A 21 -14.64 -14.92 17.55
N SER A 22 -15.37 -14.24 16.66
CA SER A 22 -15.72 -14.81 15.35
C SER A 22 -14.48 -15.09 14.48
N LEU A 23 -13.36 -14.40 14.74
CA LEU A 23 -12.07 -14.60 14.10
C LEU A 23 -11.16 -15.58 14.88
N GLY A 24 -11.67 -16.21 15.94
CA GLY A 24 -10.89 -17.13 16.78
C GLY A 24 -9.85 -16.43 17.68
N MET A 25 -10.08 -15.16 18.02
CA MET A 25 -9.15 -14.35 18.80
C MET A 25 -9.85 -13.77 20.04
N ASN A 26 -9.14 -13.66 21.15
CA ASN A 26 -9.62 -12.94 22.33
C ASN A 26 -9.03 -11.52 22.39
N MET A 27 -9.58 -10.69 23.28
CA MET A 27 -9.19 -9.28 23.42
C MET A 27 -7.70 -9.11 23.75
N GLU A 28 -7.15 -9.94 24.63
CA GLU A 28 -5.75 -9.87 25.05
C GLU A 28 -4.78 -10.10 23.88
N ILE A 29 -5.06 -11.10 23.03
CA ILE A 29 -4.25 -11.39 21.85
C ILE A 29 -4.32 -10.22 20.87
N ALA A 30 -5.51 -9.66 20.65
CA ALA A 30 -5.72 -8.52 19.75
C ALA A 30 -4.93 -7.29 20.21
N ILE A 31 -5.02 -6.93 21.49
CA ILE A 31 -4.28 -5.80 22.09
C ILE A 31 -2.77 -6.03 21.99
N ASN A 32 -2.30 -7.25 22.26
CA ASN A 32 -0.89 -7.58 22.14
C ASN A 32 -0.36 -7.47 20.71
N ILE A 33 -1.14 -7.92 19.72
CA ILE A 33 -0.80 -7.76 18.29
C ILE A 33 -0.74 -6.28 17.94
N PHE A 34 -1.73 -5.49 18.35
CA PHE A 34 -1.76 -4.04 18.15
C PHE A 34 -0.51 -3.35 18.70
N LEU A 35 -0.18 -3.59 19.98
CA LEU A 35 0.99 -2.98 20.63
C LEU A 35 2.31 -3.42 20.00
N ARG A 36 2.43 -4.69 19.61
CA ARG A 36 3.59 -5.18 18.85
C ARG A 36 3.74 -4.43 17.54
N ARG A 37 2.64 -4.20 16.84
CA ARG A 37 2.64 -3.49 15.56
C ARG A 37 3.00 -2.02 15.75
N VAL A 38 2.50 -1.36 16.79
CA VAL A 38 2.95 -0.01 17.18
C VAL A 38 4.46 0.05 17.38
N LYS A 39 5.01 -0.92 18.14
CA LYS A 39 6.46 -1.00 18.41
C LYS A 39 7.28 -1.23 17.14
N LEU A 40 6.83 -2.12 16.27
CA LEU A 40 7.51 -2.50 15.04
C LEU A 40 7.47 -1.39 13.99
N GLU A 41 6.33 -0.73 13.83
CA GLU A 41 6.09 0.28 12.80
C GLU A 41 6.42 1.70 13.27
N LYS A 42 6.75 1.88 14.56
CA LYS A 42 7.05 3.19 15.18
C LYS A 42 5.93 4.21 14.96
N GLY A 43 4.69 3.75 14.98
CA GLY A 43 3.50 4.55 14.69
C GLY A 43 2.21 3.77 14.91
N MET A 44 1.05 4.39 14.65
CA MET A 44 -0.23 3.70 14.77
C MET A 44 -0.41 2.69 13.63
N PRO A 45 -0.87 1.46 13.92
CA PRO A 45 -0.98 0.36 12.94
C PRO A 45 -2.21 0.45 12.04
N PHE A 46 -2.86 1.61 12.03
CA PHE A 46 -3.94 1.99 11.12
C PHE A 46 -3.83 3.49 10.81
N THR A 47 -4.36 3.89 9.66
CA THR A 47 -4.39 5.28 9.23
C THR A 47 -5.43 6.05 10.04
N MET A 48 -5.02 7.04 10.83
CA MET A 48 -5.95 7.95 11.50
C MET A 48 -6.52 8.94 10.48
N ILE A 49 -7.72 8.67 9.97
CA ILE A 49 -8.49 9.62 9.18
C ILE A 49 -9.53 10.22 10.11
N ALA A 50 -9.39 11.49 10.45
CA ALA A 50 -10.52 12.24 11.00
C ALA A 50 -11.53 12.43 9.87
N PRO A 51 -12.81 12.05 10.01
CA PRO A 51 -13.81 12.38 9.01
C PRO A 51 -13.95 13.90 8.99
N VAL A 52 -13.35 14.54 7.98
CA VAL A 52 -13.64 15.94 7.68
C VAL A 52 -15.08 15.94 7.17
N SER A 53 -16.01 16.33 8.03
CA SER A 53 -17.35 16.76 7.61
C SER A 53 -17.15 17.94 6.67
N THR A 54 -17.08 17.67 5.37
CA THR A 54 -17.06 18.69 4.34
C THR A 54 -18.29 18.45 3.50
N GLN A 55 -19.29 19.30 3.72
CA GLN A 55 -20.39 19.45 2.79
C GLN A 55 -19.80 19.68 1.40
N ILE A 56 -20.28 18.88 0.45
CA ILE A 56 -19.86 18.89 -0.94
C ILE A 56 -20.22 20.25 -1.54
N THR A 57 -19.21 21.02 -1.95
CA THR A 57 -19.38 22.00 -3.03
C THR A 57 -18.27 21.76 -4.06
N PRO A 58 -18.61 21.45 -5.32
CA PRO A 58 -17.62 21.29 -6.36
C PRO A 58 -17.17 22.67 -6.83
N LYS A 59 -15.92 23.04 -6.53
CA LYS A 59 -15.24 24.15 -7.23
C LYS A 59 -14.00 23.62 -7.92
N ILE A 60 -14.08 23.74 -9.25
CA ILE A 60 -13.02 23.67 -10.25
C ILE A 60 -11.82 24.47 -9.73
N VAL A 61 -10.62 23.88 -9.73
CA VAL A 61 -9.39 24.63 -9.49
C VAL A 61 -8.42 24.35 -10.63
N ASP A 62 -8.22 25.43 -11.37
CA ASP A 62 -7.33 25.62 -12.51
C ASP A 62 -5.86 25.44 -12.11
N TYR A 63 -5.07 24.84 -12.99
CA TYR A 63 -3.63 24.73 -12.83
C TYR A 63 -2.98 26.03 -13.29
N SER A 64 -2.43 26.83 -12.37
CA SER A 64 -1.45 27.86 -12.71
C SER A 64 -0.51 28.18 -11.55
N ASN A 65 0.76 28.19 -11.91
CA ASN A 65 2.00 28.43 -11.17
C ASN A 65 2.00 29.67 -10.26
N ASN A 66 2.69 29.62 -9.12
CA ASN A 66 3.81 30.54 -8.80
C ASN A 66 4.46 30.28 -7.43
N ASN A 67 5.78 30.42 -7.43
CA ASN A 67 6.68 30.44 -6.28
C ASN A 67 6.43 31.65 -5.35
N LEU A 68 6.66 31.50 -4.05
CA LEU A 68 7.72 32.17 -3.26
C LEU A 68 7.48 32.00 -1.74
N ASP A 69 8.60 32.01 -1.02
CA ASP A 69 8.86 31.70 0.38
C ASP A 69 7.94 32.34 1.44
N ASP A 70 7.63 31.58 2.50
CA ASP A 70 7.64 32.13 3.86
C ASP A 70 7.86 31.04 4.94
N GLU A 71 8.77 31.33 5.86
CA GLU A 71 9.15 30.51 7.00
C GLU A 71 8.11 30.62 8.11
N THR A 72 7.25 29.63 8.28
CA THR A 72 6.75 29.26 9.62
C THR A 72 6.41 27.77 9.66
N GLY A 73 7.15 27.04 10.49
CA GLY A 73 7.04 25.60 10.68
C GLY A 73 5.67 25.16 11.21
N THR A 74 4.77 24.83 10.29
CA THR A 74 3.70 23.87 10.53
C THR A 74 3.98 22.68 9.63
N ILE A 75 4.41 21.55 10.22
CA ILE A 75 4.55 20.28 9.51
C ILE A 75 3.13 19.81 9.18
N SER A 76 2.58 20.38 8.12
CA SER A 76 1.47 19.80 7.38
C SER A 76 1.94 18.41 6.97
N ARG A 77 1.36 17.37 7.57
CA ARG A 77 1.56 15.99 7.12
C ARG A 77 1.03 15.96 5.69
N SER A 78 1.92 16.16 4.72
CA SER A 78 1.60 15.92 3.33
C SER A 78 1.08 14.48 3.31
N ASN A 79 -0.15 14.29 2.84
CA ASN A 79 -0.56 12.98 2.39
C ASN A 79 0.54 12.56 1.43
N ASN A 80 1.41 11.64 1.86
CA ASN A 80 2.65 11.35 1.18
C ASN A 80 2.29 10.54 -0.06
N LYS A 81 1.74 11.25 -1.04
CA LYS A 81 1.23 10.75 -2.29
C LYS A 81 2.45 10.15 -2.94
N ILE A 82 2.41 8.83 -3.14
CA ILE A 82 3.49 8.13 -3.83
C ILE A 82 3.78 8.88 -5.14
N THR A 83 4.99 9.41 -5.24
CA THR A 83 5.45 10.28 -6.33
C THR A 83 6.13 9.45 -7.41
N GLN A 84 6.30 10.00 -8.61
CA GLN A 84 7.01 9.31 -9.68
C GLN A 84 8.44 8.91 -9.26
N ALA A 85 9.14 9.79 -8.53
CA ALA A 85 10.48 9.48 -8.03
C ALA A 85 10.50 8.25 -7.10
N MET A 86 9.45 8.05 -6.29
CA MET A 86 9.31 6.84 -5.46
C MET A 86 9.10 5.59 -6.31
N ILE A 87 8.29 5.68 -7.37
CA ILE A 87 8.01 4.58 -8.30
C ILE A 87 9.27 4.17 -9.08
N GLU A 88 10.03 5.13 -9.58
CA GLU A 88 11.30 4.88 -10.26
C GLU A 88 12.31 4.18 -9.32
N GLU A 89 12.36 4.61 -8.06
CA GLU A 89 13.24 4.01 -7.07
C GLU A 89 12.81 2.58 -6.69
N VAL A 90 11.50 2.32 -6.60
CA VAL A 90 10.94 0.96 -6.47
C VAL A 90 11.42 0.09 -7.64
N TRP A 91 11.31 0.58 -8.88
CA TRP A 91 11.75 -0.16 -10.07
C TRP A 91 13.25 -0.48 -10.01
N ARG A 92 14.08 0.51 -9.69
CA ARG A 92 15.53 0.34 -9.56
C ARG A 92 15.90 -0.71 -8.52
N CYS A 93 15.25 -0.67 -7.35
CA CYS A 93 15.43 -1.66 -6.30
C CYS A 93 14.92 -3.04 -6.71
N PHE A 94 13.80 -3.12 -7.44
CA PHE A 94 13.29 -4.38 -7.97
C PHE A 94 14.27 -5.04 -8.96
N LEU A 95 14.89 -4.28 -9.86
CA LEU A 95 15.91 -4.82 -10.76
C LEU A 95 17.13 -5.38 -9.99
N ARG A 96 17.50 -4.76 -8.86
CA ARG A 96 18.55 -5.28 -7.98
C ARG A 96 18.13 -6.58 -7.30
N TYR A 97 16.89 -6.67 -6.83
CA TYR A 97 16.32 -7.90 -6.30
C TYR A 97 16.41 -9.04 -7.32
N LEU A 98 16.05 -8.80 -8.59
CA LEU A 98 16.14 -9.82 -9.65
C LEU A 98 17.57 -10.29 -9.92
N LYS A 99 18.57 -9.44 -9.67
CA LYS A 99 19.99 -9.77 -9.78
C LYS A 99 20.55 -10.44 -8.52
N GLY A 100 19.71 -10.74 -7.52
CA GLY A 100 20.12 -11.29 -6.23
C GLY A 100 20.86 -10.29 -5.33
N SER A 101 20.78 -8.99 -5.63
CA SER A 101 21.52 -7.92 -4.94
C SER A 101 20.67 -7.21 -3.86
N GLY A 102 20.09 -8.01 -2.94
CA GLY A 102 19.35 -7.54 -1.77
C GLY A 102 17.99 -8.22 -1.59
N GLU A 103 17.55 -8.34 -0.34
CA GLU A 103 16.23 -8.86 0.00
C GLU A 103 15.16 -7.76 -0.05
N ILE A 104 13.91 -8.15 -0.32
CA ILE A 104 12.77 -7.22 -0.42
C ILE A 104 12.60 -6.37 0.86
N SER A 105 12.86 -6.95 2.04
CA SER A 105 12.80 -6.24 3.33
C SER A 105 13.79 -5.08 3.40
N ASP A 106 15.01 -5.29 2.92
CA ASP A 106 16.11 -4.34 3.04
C ASP A 106 15.96 -3.25 1.99
N LEU A 107 15.59 -3.65 0.77
CA LEU A 107 15.29 -2.74 -0.33
C LEU A 107 14.09 -1.82 -0.01
N SER A 108 13.06 -2.32 0.70
CA SER A 108 11.96 -1.46 1.15
C SER A 108 12.42 -0.36 2.12
N THR A 109 13.41 -0.67 2.95
CA THR A 109 14.01 0.28 3.90
C THR A 109 14.89 1.29 3.16
N GLU A 110 15.63 0.84 2.14
CA GLU A 110 16.42 1.71 1.27
C GLU A 110 15.54 2.72 0.52
N ILE A 111 14.43 2.27 -0.07
CA ILE A 111 13.47 3.14 -0.77
C ILE A 111 12.92 4.20 0.18
N TYR A 112 12.54 3.81 1.41
CA TYR A 112 12.08 4.75 2.44
C TYR A 112 13.15 5.80 2.75
N ASN A 113 14.39 5.37 3.02
CA ASN A 113 15.49 6.27 3.36
C ASN A 113 15.83 7.26 2.22
N LYS A 114 15.68 6.83 0.96
CA LYS A 114 16.03 7.67 -0.21
C LYS A 114 14.92 8.61 -0.66
N THR A 115 13.67 8.17 -0.58
CA THR A 115 12.55 8.88 -1.23
C THR A 115 11.52 9.40 -0.24
N GLY A 116 11.54 8.92 1.00
CA GLY A 116 10.47 9.14 1.98
C GLY A 116 9.21 8.31 1.74
N MET A 117 9.18 7.40 0.75
CA MET A 117 8.05 6.49 0.53
C MET A 117 7.82 5.64 1.77
N ASN A 118 6.57 5.53 2.25
CA ASN A 118 6.25 4.67 3.37
C ASN A 118 6.80 3.24 3.14
N ARG A 119 7.58 2.73 4.09
CA ARG A 119 8.25 1.43 3.98
C ARG A 119 7.27 0.28 3.70
N GLY A 120 6.07 0.31 4.29
CA GLY A 120 5.02 -0.67 4.03
C GLY A 120 4.52 -0.61 2.60
N SER A 121 4.33 0.60 2.04
CA SER A 121 4.00 0.78 0.62
C SER A 121 5.13 0.25 -0.28
N ALA A 122 6.39 0.59 0.02
CA ALA A 122 7.54 0.08 -0.74
C ALA A 122 7.60 -1.46 -0.73
N LEU A 123 7.36 -2.07 0.45
CA LEU A 123 7.30 -3.51 0.61
C LEU A 123 6.19 -4.15 -0.22
N ILE A 124 4.98 -3.55 -0.23
CA ILE A 124 3.85 -4.03 -1.04
C ILE A 124 4.20 -3.98 -2.53
N TYR A 125 4.77 -2.86 -2.99
CA TYR A 125 5.10 -2.68 -4.41
C TYR A 125 6.16 -3.69 -4.87
N LEU A 126 7.23 -3.90 -4.10
CA LEU A 126 8.28 -4.88 -4.42
C LEU A 126 7.73 -6.32 -4.45
N ASN A 127 6.86 -6.69 -3.51
CA ASN A 127 6.24 -8.02 -3.51
C ASN A 127 5.32 -8.22 -4.71
N ILE A 128 4.50 -7.21 -5.05
CA ILE A 128 3.64 -7.29 -6.24
C ILE A 128 4.48 -7.50 -7.49
N LEU A 129 5.55 -6.71 -7.68
CA LEU A 129 6.48 -6.86 -8.80
C LEU A 129 7.12 -8.26 -8.86
N SER A 130 7.55 -8.81 -7.71
CA SER A 130 8.06 -10.18 -7.62
C SER A 130 7.04 -11.20 -8.09
N SER A 131 5.80 -11.14 -7.59
CA SER A 131 4.73 -12.05 -8.00
C SER A 131 4.35 -11.88 -9.48
N LEU A 132 4.35 -10.66 -10.01
CA LEU A 132 4.13 -10.39 -11.43
C LEU A 132 5.15 -11.13 -12.31
N VAL A 133 6.45 -10.95 -12.08
CA VAL A 133 7.48 -11.60 -12.93
C VAL A 133 7.59 -13.11 -12.75
N LYS A 134 7.05 -13.65 -11.65
CA LYS A 134 6.92 -15.09 -11.38
C LYS A 134 5.63 -15.70 -11.95
N GLY A 135 4.63 -14.87 -12.25
CA GLY A 135 3.32 -15.34 -12.70
C GLY A 135 2.45 -15.90 -11.57
N GLU A 136 2.68 -15.43 -10.34
CA GLU A 136 1.98 -15.82 -9.11
C GLU A 136 0.87 -14.80 -8.79
N PRO A 137 -0.26 -15.22 -8.19
CA PRO A 137 -1.34 -14.30 -7.86
C PRO A 137 -0.94 -13.28 -6.79
N ASN A 138 -1.55 -12.10 -6.88
CA ASN A 138 -1.42 -11.00 -5.93
C ASN A 138 -2.73 -10.81 -5.16
N THR A 139 -2.63 -10.67 -3.84
CA THR A 139 -3.79 -10.37 -2.97
C THR A 139 -3.82 -8.91 -2.51
N ARG A 140 -2.69 -8.20 -2.63
CA ARG A 140 -2.58 -6.76 -2.38
C ARG A 140 -2.72 -5.98 -3.68
N THR A 141 -3.09 -4.71 -3.57
CA THR A 141 -3.27 -3.79 -4.70
C THR A 141 -2.35 -2.59 -4.59
N MET A 142 -2.22 -1.87 -5.70
CA MET A 142 -1.56 -0.58 -5.82
C MET A 142 -2.41 0.35 -6.69
N LYS A 143 -1.99 1.60 -6.89
CA LYS A 143 -2.66 2.49 -7.85
C LYS A 143 -2.61 1.87 -9.26
N LEU A 144 -3.71 2.00 -10.01
CA LEU A 144 -3.79 1.47 -11.37
C LEU A 144 -2.71 2.08 -12.29
N SER A 145 -2.48 3.38 -12.20
CA SER A 145 -1.44 4.07 -12.97
C SER A 145 -0.04 3.48 -12.76
N ASP A 146 0.27 3.14 -11.51
CA ASP A 146 1.59 2.60 -11.15
C ASP A 146 1.71 1.16 -11.65
N LEU A 147 0.62 0.39 -11.58
CA LEU A 147 0.56 -0.95 -12.16
C LEU A 147 0.75 -0.92 -13.67
N GLU A 148 0.05 -0.04 -14.39
CA GLU A 148 0.20 0.16 -15.84
C GLU A 148 1.67 0.45 -16.20
N TYR A 149 2.27 1.42 -15.50
CA TYR A 149 3.68 1.77 -15.66
C TYR A 149 4.61 0.54 -15.48
N PHE A 150 4.39 -0.27 -14.43
CA PHE A 150 5.24 -1.44 -14.21
C PHE A 150 5.03 -2.56 -15.24
N ILE A 151 3.81 -2.76 -15.73
CA ILE A 151 3.54 -3.75 -16.78
C ILE A 151 4.26 -3.36 -18.07
N GLU A 152 4.27 -2.07 -18.42
CA GLU A 152 5.04 -1.55 -19.56
C GLU A 152 6.54 -1.70 -19.32
N LYS A 153 7.05 -1.35 -18.14
CA LYS A 153 8.46 -1.51 -17.77
C LYS A 153 8.94 -2.96 -17.84
N ILE A 154 8.13 -3.90 -17.35
CA ILE A 154 8.41 -5.33 -17.46
C ILE A 154 8.52 -5.75 -18.94
N LYS A 155 7.62 -5.28 -19.80
CA LYS A 155 7.67 -5.57 -21.23
C LYS A 155 8.94 -5.02 -21.89
N HIS A 156 9.23 -3.74 -21.64
CA HIS A 156 10.34 -3.05 -22.31
C HIS A 156 11.72 -3.45 -21.79
N GLU A 157 11.87 -3.70 -20.48
CA GLU A 157 13.18 -3.91 -19.86
C GLU A 157 13.47 -5.38 -19.50
N LEU A 158 12.43 -6.21 -19.29
CA LEU A 158 12.59 -7.63 -18.92
C LEU A 158 12.14 -8.61 -20.02
N GLY A 159 11.52 -8.11 -21.08
CA GLY A 159 11.13 -8.87 -22.28
C GLY A 159 9.82 -9.64 -22.16
N ASP A 160 9.41 -10.23 -23.29
CA ASP A 160 8.07 -10.80 -23.47
C ASP A 160 7.77 -11.96 -22.52
N SER A 161 8.77 -12.78 -22.19
CA SER A 161 8.58 -13.90 -21.25
C SER A 161 8.11 -13.41 -19.88
N LYS A 162 8.76 -12.37 -19.33
CA LYS A 162 8.38 -11.78 -18.04
C LYS A 162 7.06 -11.01 -18.13
N HIS A 163 6.79 -10.39 -19.27
CA HIS A 163 5.51 -9.74 -19.52
C HIS A 163 4.34 -10.74 -19.54
N GLN A 164 4.49 -11.89 -20.20
CA GLN A 164 3.47 -12.96 -20.17
C GLN A 164 3.23 -13.50 -18.76
N ASN A 165 4.29 -13.64 -17.95
CA ASN A 165 4.14 -13.98 -16.54
C ASN A 165 3.33 -12.91 -15.79
N ALA A 166 3.61 -11.62 -16.03
CA ALA A 166 2.88 -10.53 -15.38
C ALA A 166 1.38 -10.57 -15.74
N LEU A 167 1.04 -10.77 -17.02
CA LEU A 167 -0.36 -10.94 -17.46
C LEU A 167 -1.02 -12.17 -16.82
N LYS A 168 -0.30 -13.29 -16.71
CA LYS A 168 -0.78 -14.49 -15.99
C LYS A 168 -1.05 -14.18 -14.51
N SER A 169 -0.12 -13.53 -13.82
CA SER A 169 -0.27 -13.10 -12.43
C SER A 169 -1.54 -12.27 -12.24
N LEU A 170 -1.77 -11.27 -13.10
CA LEU A 170 -2.97 -10.44 -13.05
C LEU A 170 -4.25 -11.24 -13.28
N ARG A 171 -4.29 -12.13 -14.28
CA ARG A 171 -5.44 -13.02 -14.53
C ARG A 171 -5.79 -13.87 -13.31
N LEU A 172 -4.78 -14.41 -12.61
CA LEU A 172 -4.98 -15.20 -11.39
C LEU A 172 -5.38 -14.36 -10.18
N SER A 173 -5.08 -13.06 -10.17
CA SER A 173 -5.38 -12.14 -9.07
C SER A 173 -6.81 -11.60 -9.11
N ILE A 174 -7.37 -11.45 -10.32
CA ILE A 174 -8.70 -10.86 -10.56
C ILE A 174 -9.82 -11.53 -9.72
N PRO A 175 -9.96 -12.87 -9.68
CA PRO A 175 -11.04 -13.51 -8.91
C PRO A 175 -11.01 -13.15 -7.43
N TYR A 176 -9.82 -13.14 -6.83
CA TYR A 176 -9.64 -12.76 -5.43
C TYR A 176 -10.04 -11.30 -5.19
N TRP A 177 -9.65 -10.39 -6.09
CA TRP A 177 -10.01 -8.97 -5.97
C TRP A 177 -11.50 -8.72 -6.18
N GLN A 178 -12.15 -9.44 -7.09
CA GLN A 178 -13.60 -9.37 -7.28
C GLN A 178 -14.36 -9.84 -6.04
N GLU A 179 -13.87 -10.88 -5.37
CA GLU A 179 -14.51 -11.42 -4.16
C GLU A 179 -14.25 -10.54 -2.93
N LYS A 180 -13.03 -10.03 -2.75
CA LYS A 180 -12.59 -9.42 -1.49
C LYS A 180 -12.52 -7.91 -1.46
N LEU A 181 -12.49 -7.24 -2.62
CA LEU A 181 -12.41 -5.78 -2.68
C LEU A 181 -13.75 -5.17 -3.09
N SER A 182 -14.11 -4.06 -2.45
CA SER A 182 -15.19 -3.21 -2.93
C SER A 182 -14.70 -2.28 -4.04
N GLY A 183 -15.55 -2.07 -5.05
CA GLY A 183 -15.26 -1.16 -6.17
C GLY A 183 -14.76 -1.87 -7.44
N ASN A 184 -14.23 -1.08 -8.38
CA ASN A 184 -13.97 -1.53 -9.76
C ASN A 184 -12.50 -1.78 -10.08
N PHE A 185 -11.65 -2.04 -9.07
CA PHE A 185 -10.22 -2.26 -9.31
C PHE A 185 -10.00 -3.51 -10.18
N ALA A 186 -10.65 -4.63 -9.85
CA ALA A 186 -10.51 -5.87 -10.60
C ALA A 186 -10.96 -5.72 -12.07
N ASP A 187 -12.08 -5.03 -12.30
CA ASP A 187 -12.61 -4.78 -13.65
C ASP A 187 -11.66 -3.91 -14.49
N LYS A 188 -11.06 -2.89 -13.85
CA LYS A 188 -10.05 -2.04 -14.50
C LYS A 188 -8.80 -2.83 -14.88
N VAL A 189 -8.35 -3.73 -14.02
CA VAL A 189 -7.23 -4.64 -14.35
C VAL A 189 -7.61 -5.60 -15.46
N ALA A 190 -8.84 -6.14 -15.46
CA ALA A 190 -9.35 -6.99 -16.54
C ALA A 190 -9.34 -6.26 -17.89
N ALA A 191 -9.76 -4.99 -17.91
CA ALA A 191 -9.71 -4.15 -19.10
C ALA A 191 -8.26 -3.86 -19.55
N LEU A 192 -7.32 -3.68 -18.61
CA LEU A 192 -5.91 -3.47 -18.92
C LEU A 192 -5.28 -4.66 -19.66
N ILE A 193 -5.53 -5.89 -19.20
CA ILE A 193 -4.94 -7.10 -19.78
C ILE A 193 -5.60 -7.55 -21.11
N ALA A 194 -6.72 -6.92 -21.48
CA ALA A 194 -7.44 -7.19 -22.73
C ALA A 194 -7.02 -6.25 -23.88
N ARG A 195 -6.21 -5.23 -23.59
CA ARG A 195 -5.58 -4.35 -24.58
C ARG A 195 -4.39 -5.04 -25.26
#